data_AF-A0A7L3VAD7-F1
#
_entry.id   AF-A0A7L3VAD7-F1
#
_cell.length_a   1.000
_cell.length_b   1.000
_cell.length_c   1.000
_cell.angle_alpha   90.00
_cell.angle_beta   90.00
_cell.angle_gamma   90.00
#
_symmetry.space_group_name_H-M   'P 1'
#
loop_
_entity.id
_entity.type
_entity.pdbx_description
1 polymer ?
#
loop_
_entity_poly.entity_id
_entity_poly.type
_entity_poly.pdbx_seq_one_letter_code
_entity_poly.pdbx_strand_id
1 'polypeptide(L)'
;GAPQDRGSPPAEPPRAQPPGDFYFVKWILWKGQRTALVMQSENGPCPLLAIINILLLQWKASWGHPQIPRGGGPGLGWDGIRNCILATQPRDTSEGLQLNFQQNINDTMTVLPKLSTGLDVNVRFTGVSDFEYTPECIVFDLLNIPLYHGWLVDPQSPEQVQAVGKLSYNQLVEKIITCKHASDSRLVSEGLVAEQFLESTASQLTFHGLCELTARAREGELGVFFRNNHFSTMIKHKGHLYLLVTDQGFLQEEGVVWESLHSVDGDSSFCDTEFHLSHPLGKDRATPAPPDPRLQQRQVDQDFMVALSLQQGQDPSSVLSDLELARQLQQEEYQQHHPHPHHPHQPAPPQPLPAQVTRGCCWPWGGLCRSPQSSALSLSPQVERRPRQRPDLDCTLL
;
A
#
# COMPACT_ATOMS: atom_id res chain seq x y z
N GLY A 1 -58.00 3.08 -39.94
CA GLY A 1 -56.70 2.47 -39.66
C GLY A 1 -55.86 3.47 -38.92
N ALA A 2 -55.55 3.20 -37.65
CA ALA A 2 -54.59 3.94 -36.84
C ALA A 2 -53.43 2.98 -36.51
N PRO A 3 -52.16 3.45 -36.49
CA PRO A 3 -51.02 2.56 -36.39
C PRO A 3 -50.84 2.06 -34.95
N GLN A 4 -50.55 0.76 -34.83
CA GLN A 4 -50.21 0.09 -33.58
C GLN A 4 -48.81 0.50 -33.12
N ASP A 5 -48.73 0.99 -31.89
CA ASP A 5 -47.51 1.24 -31.15
C ASP A 5 -46.84 -0.10 -30.82
N ARG A 6 -45.67 -0.37 -31.42
CA ARG A 6 -44.89 -1.58 -31.13
C ARG A 6 -44.01 -1.31 -29.92
N GLY A 7 -44.46 -1.78 -28.76
CA GLY A 7 -43.71 -1.75 -27.52
C GLY A 7 -42.33 -2.38 -27.65
N SER A 8 -41.31 -1.62 -27.28
CA SER A 8 -39.92 -2.06 -27.09
C SER A 8 -39.86 -3.22 -26.08
N PRO A 9 -39.01 -4.24 -26.27
CA PRO A 9 -38.85 -5.28 -25.27
C PRO A 9 -38.25 -4.68 -23.98
N PRO A 10 -38.63 -5.17 -22.79
CA PRO A 10 -38.05 -4.70 -21.55
C PRO A 10 -36.55 -5.01 -21.54
N ALA A 11 -35.74 -4.00 -21.22
CA ALA A 11 -34.30 -4.14 -21.03
C ALA A 11 -34.03 -5.25 -20.00
N GLU A 12 -33.27 -6.28 -20.40
CA GLU A 12 -32.77 -7.27 -19.45
C GLU A 12 -32.02 -6.52 -18.32
N PRO A 13 -32.28 -6.87 -17.05
CA PRO A 13 -31.46 -6.35 -15.96
C PRO A 13 -30.00 -6.72 -16.23
N PRO A 14 -29.03 -5.85 -15.90
CA PRO A 14 -27.62 -6.17 -16.10
C PRO A 14 -27.35 -7.50 -15.43
N ARG A 15 -26.95 -8.50 -16.23
CA ARG A 15 -26.56 -9.82 -15.73
C ARG A 15 -25.53 -9.58 -14.64
N ALA A 16 -25.90 -9.86 -13.40
CA ALA A 16 -24.95 -9.89 -12.29
C ALA A 16 -23.83 -10.85 -12.69
N GLN A 17 -22.65 -10.31 -12.94
CA GLN A 17 -21.47 -11.11 -13.24
C GLN A 17 -21.19 -11.96 -11.99
N PRO A 18 -20.95 -13.27 -12.13
CA PRO A 18 -20.50 -14.06 -10.99
C PRO A 18 -19.18 -13.46 -10.49
N PRO A 19 -18.90 -13.45 -9.18
CA PRO A 19 -17.60 -13.05 -8.65
C PRO A 19 -16.59 -14.09 -9.09
N GLY A 20 -15.93 -13.85 -10.21
CA GLY A 20 -14.98 -14.76 -10.84
C GLY A 20 -13.60 -14.12 -10.90
N ASP A 21 -12.58 -14.93 -10.58
CA ASP A 21 -11.15 -14.61 -10.45
C ASP A 21 -10.51 -14.03 -11.73
N PHE A 22 -10.98 -12.89 -12.22
CA PHE A 22 -10.51 -12.27 -13.44
C PHE A 22 -9.79 -10.95 -13.14
N TYR A 23 -8.54 -10.84 -13.60
CA TYR A 23 -7.74 -9.63 -13.45
C TYR A 23 -7.69 -8.81 -14.74
N PHE A 24 -7.89 -7.51 -14.65
CA PHE A 24 -7.75 -6.65 -15.83
C PHE A 24 -6.30 -6.64 -16.33
N VAL A 25 -6.14 -6.58 -17.65
CA VAL A 25 -4.83 -6.54 -18.29
C VAL A 25 -4.63 -5.20 -18.98
N LYS A 26 -3.55 -4.50 -18.62
CA LYS A 26 -3.08 -3.29 -19.29
C LYS A 26 -1.93 -3.65 -20.23
N TRP A 27 -1.96 -3.15 -21.46
CA TRP A 27 -0.85 -3.35 -22.40
C TRP A 27 0.02 -2.10 -22.44
N ILE A 28 1.33 -2.29 -22.28
CA ILE A 28 2.32 -1.21 -22.32
C ILE A 28 3.40 -1.49 -23.37
N LEU A 29 4.11 -0.45 -23.83
CA LEU A 29 5.28 -0.60 -24.68
C LEU A 29 6.55 -0.66 -23.81
N TRP A 30 6.92 -1.84 -23.35
CA TRP A 30 8.09 -2.03 -22.50
C TRP A 30 9.30 -2.41 -23.34
N LYS A 31 10.36 -1.59 -23.33
CA LYS A 31 11.62 -1.83 -24.08
C LYS A 31 11.38 -2.17 -25.56
N GLY A 32 10.45 -1.47 -26.21
CA GLY A 32 10.08 -1.66 -27.62
C GLY A 32 9.18 -2.87 -27.91
N GLN A 33 8.78 -3.64 -26.89
CA GLN A 33 7.90 -4.79 -27.02
C GLN A 33 6.57 -4.56 -26.30
N ARG A 34 5.46 -4.93 -26.95
CA ARG A 34 4.13 -4.86 -26.34
C ARG A 34 4.04 -5.92 -25.23
N THR A 35 3.99 -5.45 -23.99
CA THR A 35 4.03 -6.28 -22.78
C THR A 35 2.74 -6.08 -21.98
N ALA A 36 2.16 -7.18 -21.48
CA ALA A 36 0.97 -7.13 -20.64
C ALA A 36 1.37 -6.91 -19.18
N LEU A 37 0.53 -6.17 -18.45
CA LEU A 37 0.57 -5.99 -17.01
C LEU A 37 -0.79 -6.39 -16.43
N VAL A 38 -0.76 -7.06 -15.30
CA VAL A 38 -1.95 -7.44 -14.54
C VAL A 38 -2.26 -6.34 -13.54
N MET A 39 -3.50 -5.84 -13.61
CA MET A 39 -4.01 -4.78 -12.75
C MET A 39 -4.76 -5.38 -11.56
N GLN A 40 -4.66 -4.69 -10.43
CA GLN A 40 -5.24 -5.04 -9.15
C GLN A 40 -6.59 -4.32 -8.97
N SER A 41 -7.58 -5.07 -8.49
CA SER A 41 -8.84 -4.54 -7.96
C SER A 41 -8.73 -4.35 -6.43
N GLU A 42 -9.67 -3.63 -5.80
CA GLU A 42 -9.64 -3.29 -4.35
C GLU A 42 -9.37 -4.46 -3.38
N ASN A 43 -9.67 -5.70 -3.77
CA ASN A 43 -9.48 -6.91 -2.94
C ASN A 43 -8.58 -7.96 -3.62
N GLY A 44 -7.77 -7.58 -4.60
CA GLY A 44 -6.91 -8.50 -5.35
C GLY A 44 -5.65 -8.93 -4.56
N PRO A 45 -5.08 -10.11 -4.84
CA PRO A 45 -3.88 -10.59 -4.17
C PRO A 45 -2.62 -9.87 -4.65
N CYS A 46 -2.29 -8.73 -4.03
CA CYS A 46 -1.11 -7.95 -4.36
C CYS A 46 0.23 -8.74 -4.39
N PRO A 47 0.52 -9.74 -3.51
CA PRO A 47 1.81 -10.44 -3.55
C PRO A 47 1.95 -11.24 -4.85
N LEU A 48 0.87 -11.89 -5.27
CA LEU A 48 0.83 -12.66 -6.50
C LEU A 48 0.98 -11.76 -7.73
N LEU A 49 0.23 -10.65 -7.77
CA LEU A 49 0.28 -9.69 -8.89
C LEU A 49 1.67 -9.08 -9.04
N ALA A 50 2.33 -8.75 -7.92
CA ALA A 50 3.69 -8.22 -7.93
C ALA A 50 4.69 -9.20 -8.55
N ILE A 51 4.60 -10.50 -8.21
CA ILE A 51 5.44 -11.55 -8.79
C ILE A 51 5.16 -11.73 -10.28
N ILE A 52 3.87 -11.84 -10.64
CA ILE A 52 3.47 -12.04 -12.03
C ILE A 52 4.04 -10.90 -12.88
N ASN A 53 3.74 -9.65 -12.53
CA ASN A 53 4.18 -8.48 -13.31
C ASN A 53 5.70 -8.46 -13.52
N ILE A 54 6.50 -8.89 -12.55
CA ILE A 54 7.95 -9.07 -12.72
C ILE A 54 8.27 -10.11 -13.80
N LEU A 55 7.64 -11.28 -13.78
CA LEU A 55 7.86 -12.33 -14.78
C LEU A 55 7.49 -11.87 -16.20
N LEU A 56 6.44 -11.05 -16.33
CA LEU A 56 6.01 -10.49 -17.62
C LEU A 56 6.99 -9.45 -18.14
N LEU A 57 7.42 -8.53 -17.27
CA LEU A 57 8.39 -7.48 -17.60
C LEU A 57 9.78 -8.04 -17.92
N GLN A 58 10.10 -9.24 -17.43
CA GLN A 58 11.32 -9.98 -17.78
C GLN A 58 11.16 -10.82 -19.06
N TRP A 59 9.97 -10.86 -19.67
CA TRP A 59 9.62 -11.75 -20.78
C TRP A 59 9.92 -13.24 -20.53
N LYS A 60 10.07 -13.62 -19.26
CA LYS A 60 10.23 -15.03 -18.87
C LYS A 60 8.91 -15.78 -19.06
N ALA A 61 7.79 -15.08 -18.93
CA ALA A 61 6.50 -15.51 -19.39
C ALA A 61 6.15 -14.70 -20.66
N SER A 62 6.04 -15.37 -21.80
CA SER A 62 5.50 -14.78 -23.03
C SER A 62 4.04 -15.20 -23.18
N TRP A 63 3.13 -14.25 -23.39
CA TRP A 63 1.75 -14.55 -23.81
C TRP A 63 1.74 -15.10 -25.24
N GLY A 64 2.07 -16.38 -25.37
CA GLY A 64 1.97 -17.13 -26.62
C GLY A 64 0.57 -17.69 -26.81
N HIS A 65 -0.49 -16.87 -26.92
CA HIS A 65 -1.70 -17.31 -27.63
C HIS A 65 -2.64 -16.17 -28.10
N PRO A 66 -3.27 -16.26 -29.29
CA PRO A 66 -4.07 -15.19 -29.92
C PRO A 66 -5.49 -14.97 -29.34
N GLN A 67 -5.78 -15.41 -28.12
CA GLN A 67 -7.15 -15.50 -27.60
C GLN A 67 -7.57 -14.34 -26.68
N ILE A 68 -6.68 -13.39 -26.37
CA ILE A 68 -7.08 -12.14 -25.71
C ILE A 68 -7.40 -11.14 -26.82
N PRO A 69 -8.66 -10.68 -26.96
CA PRO A 69 -9.01 -9.71 -27.98
C PRO A 69 -8.13 -8.47 -27.82
N ARG A 70 -7.61 -7.95 -28.93
CA ARG A 70 -6.72 -6.76 -28.95
C ARG A 70 -7.40 -5.50 -28.38
N GLY A 71 -8.70 -5.54 -28.11
CA GLY A 71 -9.45 -4.55 -27.34
C GLY A 71 -10.04 -5.20 -26.08
N GLY A 72 -9.99 -4.50 -24.95
CA GLY A 72 -10.38 -4.96 -23.61
C GLY A 72 -11.47 -6.04 -23.60
N GLY A 73 -11.05 -7.28 -23.31
CA GLY A 73 -11.88 -8.47 -23.13
C GLY A 73 -11.40 -9.25 -21.88
N PRO A 74 -12.19 -10.22 -21.39
CA PRO A 74 -12.29 -10.61 -19.99
C PRO A 74 -10.93 -11.01 -19.41
N GLY A 75 -10.72 -10.61 -18.15
CA GLY A 75 -9.44 -10.64 -17.46
C GLY A 75 -8.72 -11.99 -17.42
N LEU A 76 -7.50 -11.97 -16.89
CA LEU A 76 -6.70 -13.17 -16.69
C LEU A 76 -7.29 -14.01 -15.55
N GLY A 77 -7.64 -15.26 -15.84
CA GLY A 77 -8.03 -16.25 -14.83
C GLY A 77 -6.81 -16.87 -14.12
N TRP A 78 -7.05 -17.56 -13.01
CA TRP A 78 -6.03 -18.31 -12.26
C TRP A 78 -5.17 -19.25 -13.13
N ASP A 79 -5.78 -19.93 -14.09
CA ASP A 79 -5.06 -20.81 -15.01
C ASP A 79 -4.06 -20.06 -15.90
N GLY A 80 -4.36 -18.81 -16.26
CA GLY A 80 -3.45 -17.95 -17.01
C GLY A 80 -2.21 -17.58 -16.20
N ILE A 81 -2.39 -17.25 -14.93
CA ILE A 81 -1.32 -16.97 -13.97
C ILE A 81 -0.41 -18.19 -13.80
N ARG A 82 -1.03 -19.35 -13.55
CA ARG A 82 -0.35 -20.64 -13.42
C ARG A 82 0.51 -20.93 -14.64
N ASN A 83 -0.06 -20.78 -15.83
CA ASN A 83 0.65 -21.02 -17.09
C ASN A 83 1.81 -20.04 -17.31
N CYS A 84 1.70 -18.78 -16.86
CA CYS A 84 2.81 -17.83 -16.93
C CYS A 84 4.03 -18.30 -16.12
N ILE A 85 3.80 -18.80 -14.91
CA ILE A 85 4.88 -19.31 -14.06
C ILE A 85 5.50 -20.57 -14.66
N LEU A 86 4.68 -21.51 -15.14
CA LEU A 86 5.16 -22.72 -15.81
C LEU A 86 5.91 -22.45 -17.12
N ALA A 87 5.59 -21.35 -17.81
CA ALA A 87 6.27 -20.96 -19.05
C ALA A 87 7.66 -20.35 -18.82
N THR A 88 8.02 -20.06 -17.56
CA THR A 88 9.33 -19.53 -17.17
C THR A 88 10.42 -20.52 -17.55
N GLN A 89 11.35 -20.12 -18.42
CA GLN A 89 12.49 -20.95 -18.79
C GLN A 89 13.70 -20.68 -17.88
N PRO A 90 14.51 -21.71 -17.54
CA PRO A 90 15.76 -21.52 -16.81
C PRO A 90 16.72 -20.67 -17.65
N ARG A 91 17.45 -19.75 -16.99
CA ARG A 91 18.45 -18.90 -17.66
C ARG A 91 19.69 -19.69 -18.09
N ASP A 92 20.01 -20.77 -17.37
CA ASP A 92 21.20 -21.58 -17.58
C ASP A 92 20.86 -23.00 -18.06
N THR A 93 21.65 -23.51 -19.01
CA THR A 93 21.35 -24.73 -19.77
C THR A 93 21.95 -26.01 -19.16
N SER A 94 22.62 -25.95 -18.02
CA SER A 94 23.23 -27.14 -17.40
C SER A 94 22.17 -28.03 -16.73
N GLU A 95 22.26 -29.35 -16.92
CA GLU A 95 21.26 -30.34 -16.42
C GLU A 95 20.97 -30.22 -14.92
N GLY A 96 21.99 -30.02 -14.08
CA GLY A 96 21.80 -29.89 -12.63
C GLY A 96 21.01 -28.64 -12.21
N LEU A 97 21.24 -27.51 -12.89
CA LEU A 97 20.50 -26.26 -12.66
C LEU A 97 19.07 -26.34 -13.22
N GLN A 98 18.86 -27.08 -14.31
CA GLN A 98 17.52 -27.31 -14.87
C GLN A 98 16.65 -28.15 -13.93
N LEU A 99 17.20 -29.21 -13.33
CA LEU A 99 16.47 -30.02 -12.37
C LEU A 99 16.13 -29.23 -11.09
N ASN A 100 17.07 -28.43 -10.59
CA ASN A 100 16.82 -27.55 -9.46
C ASN A 100 15.72 -26.52 -9.79
N PHE A 101 15.78 -25.90 -10.96
CA PHE A 101 14.76 -24.96 -11.42
C PHE A 101 13.38 -25.62 -11.55
N GLN A 102 13.30 -26.82 -12.14
CA GLN A 102 12.03 -27.54 -12.28
C GLN A 102 11.43 -27.89 -10.92
N GLN A 103 12.27 -28.27 -9.95
CA GLN A 103 11.85 -28.51 -8.58
C GLN A 103 11.35 -27.21 -7.92
N ASN A 104 12.07 -26.09 -8.09
CA ASN A 104 11.67 -24.78 -7.57
C ASN A 104 10.32 -24.32 -8.13
N ILE A 105 10.06 -24.55 -9.41
CA ILE A 105 8.74 -24.27 -10.02
C ILE A 105 7.66 -25.17 -9.41
N ASN A 106 7.91 -26.47 -9.25
CA ASN A 106 6.94 -27.38 -8.62
C ASN A 106 6.63 -26.97 -7.17
N ASP A 107 7.65 -26.62 -6.39
CA ASP A 107 7.50 -26.19 -5.01
C ASP A 107 6.75 -24.86 -4.93
N THR A 108 7.05 -23.90 -5.82
CA THR A 108 6.31 -22.65 -5.97
C THR A 108 4.82 -22.91 -6.17
N MET A 109 4.46 -23.88 -7.03
CA MET A 109 3.06 -24.19 -7.36
C MET A 109 2.25 -24.71 -6.16
N THR A 110 2.92 -25.26 -5.14
CA THR A 110 2.26 -25.65 -3.89
C THR A 110 1.92 -24.47 -2.99
N VAL A 111 2.69 -23.37 -3.08
CA VAL A 111 2.56 -22.16 -2.26
C VAL A 111 1.69 -21.10 -2.94
N LEU A 112 1.59 -21.10 -4.27
CA LEU A 112 0.82 -20.12 -5.04
C LEU A 112 -0.61 -19.85 -4.54
N PRO A 113 -1.44 -20.86 -4.19
CA PRO A 113 -2.79 -20.59 -3.70
C PRO A 113 -2.84 -19.79 -2.40
N LYS A 114 -1.77 -19.80 -1.59
CA LYS A 114 -1.68 -18.97 -0.38
C LYS A 114 -1.44 -17.51 -0.73
N LEU A 115 -0.64 -17.24 -1.77
CA LEU A 115 -0.39 -15.87 -2.25
C LEU A 115 -1.67 -15.20 -2.76
N SER A 116 -2.68 -15.96 -3.19
CA SER A 116 -3.99 -15.41 -3.55
C SER A 116 -4.87 -14.98 -2.38
N THR A 117 -4.61 -15.48 -1.17
CA THR A 117 -5.40 -15.17 0.02
C THR A 117 -4.73 -14.14 0.94
N GLY A 118 -3.45 -13.88 0.73
CA GLY A 118 -2.63 -12.99 1.55
C GLY A 118 -1.28 -13.62 1.89
N LEU A 119 -0.25 -12.80 2.03
CA LEU A 119 1.09 -13.25 2.38
C LEU A 119 1.50 -12.61 3.71
N ASP A 120 1.66 -13.44 4.73
CA ASP A 120 2.17 -12.99 6.02
C ASP A 120 3.69 -12.82 5.95
N VAL A 121 4.14 -11.59 6.17
CA VAL A 121 5.56 -11.24 6.27
C VAL A 121 5.83 -10.64 7.64
N ASN A 122 7.00 -10.95 8.20
CA ASN A 122 7.45 -10.37 9.45
C ASN A 122 8.82 -9.74 9.24
N VAL A 123 8.86 -8.41 9.16
CA VAL A 123 10.08 -7.64 8.89
C VAL A 123 11.00 -7.57 10.10
N ARG A 124 12.30 -7.39 9.87
CA ARG A 124 13.27 -6.94 10.87
C ARG A 124 13.74 -5.55 10.49
N PHE A 125 13.93 -4.69 11.48
CA PHE A 125 14.25 -3.27 11.24
C PHE A 125 15.73 -3.00 10.93
N THR A 126 16.53 -4.05 10.69
CA THR A 126 18.00 -3.99 10.61
C THR A 126 18.55 -3.80 9.19
N GLY A 127 17.76 -4.10 8.16
CA GLY A 127 18.22 -4.06 6.77
C GLY A 127 17.06 -4.24 5.81
N VAL A 128 17.22 -3.77 4.56
CA VAL A 128 16.11 -3.70 3.58
C VAL A 128 15.63 -5.06 3.04
N SER A 129 16.37 -6.14 3.28
CA SER A 129 16.03 -7.51 2.88
C SER A 129 15.83 -8.43 4.09
N ASP A 130 15.76 -7.88 5.30
CA ASP A 130 15.73 -8.67 6.52
C ASP A 130 14.29 -9.03 6.89
N PHE A 131 13.86 -10.22 6.50
CA PHE A 131 12.58 -10.80 6.90
C PHE A 131 12.81 -12.02 7.81
N GLU A 132 11.86 -12.29 8.71
CA GLU A 132 11.76 -13.61 9.31
C GLU A 132 11.31 -14.61 8.24
N TYR A 133 12.01 -15.74 8.16
CA TYR A 133 11.71 -16.75 7.17
C TYR A 133 10.34 -17.37 7.43
N THR A 134 9.39 -17.11 6.53
CA THR A 134 8.12 -17.83 6.47
C THR A 134 8.12 -18.79 5.28
N PRO A 135 7.45 -19.96 5.37
CA PRO A 135 7.36 -20.89 4.25
C PRO A 135 6.84 -20.25 2.97
N GLU A 136 5.98 -19.24 3.08
CA GLU A 136 5.38 -18.56 1.95
C GLU A 136 6.36 -17.60 1.23
N CYS A 137 7.34 -17.04 1.94
CA CYS A 137 8.38 -16.19 1.32
C CYS A 137 9.34 -16.97 0.40
N ILE A 138 9.39 -18.31 0.53
CA ILE A 138 10.28 -19.15 -0.30
C ILE A 138 10.07 -18.91 -1.80
N VAL A 139 8.85 -18.52 -2.21
CA VAL A 139 8.52 -18.25 -3.61
C VAL A 139 9.43 -17.19 -4.25
N PHE A 140 9.85 -16.19 -3.47
CA PHE A 140 10.73 -15.14 -3.96
C PHE A 140 12.13 -15.68 -4.25
N ASP A 141 12.65 -16.53 -3.35
CA ASP A 141 13.94 -17.20 -3.51
C ASP A 141 13.90 -18.19 -4.70
N LEU A 142 12.83 -18.99 -4.81
CA LEU A 142 12.65 -19.98 -5.87
C LEU A 142 12.57 -19.33 -7.27
N LEU A 143 11.95 -18.14 -7.36
CA LEU A 143 11.85 -17.37 -8.61
C LEU A 143 13.03 -16.41 -8.83
N ASN A 144 13.97 -16.34 -7.88
CA ASN A 144 15.09 -15.40 -7.85
C ASN A 144 14.62 -13.94 -8.04
N ILE A 145 13.63 -13.56 -7.23
CA ILE A 145 13.04 -12.23 -7.16
C ILE A 145 13.39 -11.66 -5.78
N PRO A 146 14.13 -10.54 -5.67
CA PRO A 146 14.44 -9.97 -4.38
C PRO A 146 13.17 -9.37 -3.74
N LEU A 147 12.98 -9.64 -2.45
CA LEU A 147 11.96 -9.03 -1.60
C LEU A 147 12.61 -7.93 -0.75
N TYR A 148 12.01 -6.75 -0.75
CA TYR A 148 12.50 -5.58 -0.03
C TYR A 148 11.43 -4.95 0.86
N HIS A 149 11.86 -4.26 1.92
CA HIS A 149 11.08 -3.28 2.67
C HIS A 149 11.96 -2.08 3.02
N GLY A 150 11.34 -0.96 3.38
CA GLY A 150 12.05 0.26 3.79
C GLY A 150 11.82 0.66 5.24
N TRP A 151 11.30 -0.27 6.05
CA TRP A 151 11.02 -0.04 7.47
C TRP A 151 12.25 -0.32 8.33
N LEU A 152 13.19 0.62 8.36
CA LEU A 152 14.46 0.47 9.10
C LEU A 152 14.56 1.46 10.24
N VAL A 153 15.19 1.04 11.33
CA VAL A 153 15.57 1.93 12.43
C VAL A 153 16.72 2.83 11.98
N ASP A 154 16.67 4.11 12.32
CA ASP A 154 17.72 5.06 11.95
C ASP A 154 18.93 4.93 12.90
N PRO A 155 20.15 4.63 12.39
CA PRO A 155 21.36 4.59 13.19
C PRO A 155 21.70 5.90 13.91
N GLN A 156 21.16 7.04 13.47
CA GLN A 156 21.32 8.34 14.13
C GLN A 156 20.58 8.43 15.47
N SER A 157 19.62 7.53 15.71
CA SER A 157 18.82 7.46 16.93
C SER A 157 19.24 6.26 17.79
N PRO A 158 20.33 6.35 18.58
CA PRO A 158 20.89 5.21 19.31
C PRO A 158 19.90 4.62 20.33
N GLU A 159 19.01 5.44 20.89
CA GLU A 159 17.95 5.00 21.80
C GLU A 159 16.97 4.05 21.10
N GLN A 160 16.56 4.37 19.87
CA GLN A 160 15.70 3.51 19.06
C GLN A 160 16.43 2.25 18.63
N VAL A 161 17.70 2.35 18.21
CA VAL A 161 18.52 1.19 17.83
C VAL A 161 18.66 0.22 19.01
N GLN A 162 18.89 0.74 20.22
CA GLN A 162 18.98 -0.08 21.42
C GLN A 162 17.62 -0.73 21.77
N ALA A 163 16.54 0.05 21.73
CA ALA A 163 15.21 -0.43 22.08
C ALA A 163 14.66 -1.46 21.08
N VAL A 164 14.88 -1.26 19.79
CA VAL A 164 14.45 -2.17 18.72
C VAL A 164 15.38 -3.38 18.59
N GLY A 165 16.69 -3.15 18.63
CA GLY A 165 17.71 -4.19 18.50
C GLY A 165 17.60 -4.96 17.18
N LYS A 166 17.60 -6.30 17.26
CA LYS A 166 17.50 -7.23 16.11
C LYS A 166 16.14 -7.94 16.03
N LEU A 167 15.15 -7.41 16.74
CA LEU A 167 13.84 -8.02 16.85
C LEU A 167 13.07 -7.88 15.52
N SER A 168 12.27 -8.89 15.19
CA SER A 168 11.25 -8.75 14.16
C SER A 168 10.06 -7.94 14.69
N TYR A 169 9.17 -7.49 13.80
CA TYR A 169 7.97 -6.73 14.19
C TYR A 169 7.16 -7.46 15.27
N ASN A 170 6.87 -8.75 15.09
CA ASN A 170 6.12 -9.54 16.10
C ASN A 170 6.84 -9.57 17.45
N GLN A 171 8.16 -9.79 17.45
CA GLN A 171 8.97 -9.82 18.66
C GLN A 171 9.04 -8.46 19.36
N LEU A 172 9.06 -7.37 18.58
CA LEU A 172 9.07 -6.01 19.11
C LEU A 172 7.74 -5.66 19.78
N VAL A 173 6.61 -6.03 19.17
CA VAL A 173 5.27 -5.84 19.77
C VAL A 173 5.14 -6.61 21.08
N GLU A 174 5.58 -7.88 21.13
CA GLU A 174 5.61 -8.67 22.37
C GLU A 174 6.51 -8.04 23.44
N LYS A 175 7.68 -7.52 23.04
CA LYS A 175 8.58 -6.79 23.93
C LYS A 175 7.92 -5.54 24.50
N ILE A 176 7.23 -4.74 23.68
CA ILE A 176 6.53 -3.52 24.13
C ILE A 176 5.49 -3.87 25.20
N ILE A 177 4.69 -4.92 24.98
CA ILE A 177 3.69 -5.37 25.97
C ILE A 177 4.39 -5.79 27.28
N THR A 178 5.47 -6.56 27.18
CA THR A 178 6.24 -7.01 28.34
C THR A 178 6.83 -5.83 29.12
N CYS A 179 7.42 -4.86 28.43
CA CYS A 179 8.01 -3.65 29.00
C CYS A 179 6.97 -2.77 29.71
N LYS A 180 5.76 -2.64 29.16
CA LYS A 180 4.67 -1.87 29.79
C LYS A 180 4.22 -2.41 31.15
N HIS A 181 4.35 -3.72 31.35
CA HIS A 181 3.99 -4.39 32.60
C HIS A 181 5.18 -4.63 33.55
N ALA A 182 6.39 -4.21 33.16
CA ALA A 182 7.59 -4.38 33.96
C ALA A 182 7.63 -3.36 35.12
N SER A 183 8.15 -3.79 36.28
CA SER A 183 8.38 -2.90 37.42
C SER A 183 9.67 -2.07 37.30
N ASP A 184 10.58 -2.47 36.41
CA ASP A 184 11.84 -1.77 36.17
C ASP A 184 11.62 -0.56 35.24
N SER A 185 11.89 0.64 35.76
CA SER A 185 11.78 1.89 35.01
C SER A 185 12.60 1.89 33.71
N ARG A 186 13.72 1.16 33.64
CA ARG A 186 14.55 1.08 32.43
C ARG A 186 13.84 0.32 31.32
N LEU A 187 13.26 -0.83 31.65
CA LEU A 187 12.48 -1.63 30.69
C LEU A 187 11.24 -0.87 30.21
N VAL A 188 10.57 -0.14 31.12
CA VAL A 188 9.44 0.73 30.75
C VAL A 188 9.90 1.80 29.76
N SER A 189 11.01 2.49 30.02
CA SER A 189 11.53 3.51 29.09
C SER A 189 11.91 2.93 27.72
N GLU A 190 12.53 1.75 27.70
CA GLU A 190 12.87 1.05 26.45
C GLU A 190 11.61 0.67 25.65
N GLY A 191 10.56 0.20 26.34
CA GLY A 191 9.27 -0.09 25.73
C GLY A 191 8.57 1.12 25.13
N LEU A 192 8.65 2.28 25.81
CA LEU A 192 8.11 3.54 25.30
C LEU A 192 8.84 4.03 24.04
N VAL A 193 10.17 3.91 23.99
CA VAL A 193 10.95 4.26 22.80
C VAL A 193 10.61 3.34 21.63
N ALA A 194 10.48 2.03 21.87
CA ALA A 194 10.08 1.07 20.85
C ALA A 194 8.65 1.33 20.33
N GLU A 195 7.72 1.68 21.22
CA GLU A 195 6.36 2.07 20.84
C GLU A 195 6.35 3.35 20.01
N GLN A 196 7.06 4.39 20.45
CA GLN A 196 7.18 5.65 19.71
C GLN A 196 7.80 5.44 18.32
N PHE A 197 8.77 4.52 18.19
CA PHE A 197 9.31 4.14 16.88
C PHE A 197 8.22 3.59 15.97
N LEU A 198 7.40 2.62 16.44
CA LEU A 198 6.32 2.05 15.63
C LEU A 198 5.25 3.09 15.28
N GLU A 199 4.90 4.00 16.20
CA GLU A 199 3.93 5.06 15.96
C GLU A 199 4.43 6.09 14.94
N SER A 200 5.67 6.57 15.12
CA SER A 200 6.26 7.57 14.21
C SER A 200 6.57 7.03 12.82
N THR A 201 6.71 5.71 12.69
CA THR A 201 7.03 5.04 11.41
C THR A 201 5.88 4.15 10.91
N ALA A 202 4.64 4.46 11.30
CA ALA A 202 3.45 3.70 10.97
C ALA A 202 3.20 3.55 9.44
N SER A 203 3.78 4.42 8.62
CA SER A 203 3.77 4.31 7.14
C SER A 203 4.65 3.18 6.59
N GLN A 204 5.39 2.47 7.47
CA GLN A 204 6.28 1.34 7.17
C GLN A 204 7.42 1.68 6.19
N LEU A 205 7.80 2.96 6.12
CA LEU A 205 8.91 3.43 5.31
C LEU A 205 9.60 4.57 6.06
N THR A 206 10.90 4.43 6.31
CA THR A 206 11.72 5.47 6.94
C THR A 206 12.66 6.11 5.92
N PHE A 207 13.12 7.34 6.19
CA PHE A 207 14.07 8.01 5.32
C PHE A 207 15.38 7.22 5.22
N HIS A 208 15.89 6.73 6.35
CA HIS A 208 17.05 5.83 6.38
C HIS A 208 16.82 4.58 5.51
N GLY A 209 15.66 3.92 5.67
CA GLY A 209 15.33 2.75 4.87
C GLY A 209 15.22 3.04 3.37
N LEU A 210 14.69 4.20 2.98
CA LEU A 210 14.63 4.63 1.58
C LEU A 210 16.03 4.86 0.99
N CYS A 211 16.93 5.50 1.74
CA CYS A 211 18.33 5.70 1.33
C CYS A 211 19.06 4.35 1.18
N GLU A 212 18.93 3.46 2.16
CA GLU A 212 19.54 2.14 2.11
C GLU A 212 18.98 1.29 0.96
N LEU A 213 17.67 1.36 0.72
CA LEU A 213 17.00 0.66 -0.38
C LEU A 213 17.53 1.15 -1.73
N THR A 214 17.65 2.47 -1.88
CA THR A 214 18.22 3.08 -3.09
C THR A 214 19.67 2.67 -3.31
N ALA A 215 20.46 2.53 -2.24
CA ALA A 215 21.86 2.07 -2.32
C ALA A 215 21.96 0.57 -2.63
N ARG A 216 21.10 -0.26 -2.05
CA ARG A 216 21.17 -1.73 -2.12
C ARG A 216 20.55 -2.31 -3.38
N ALA A 217 19.46 -1.72 -3.87
CA ALA A 217 18.79 -2.17 -5.09
C ALA A 217 19.72 -2.01 -6.31
N ARG A 218 19.78 -3.05 -7.16
CA ARG A 218 20.61 -3.00 -8.36
C ARG A 218 19.89 -2.27 -9.48
N GLU A 219 20.66 -1.57 -10.28
CA GLU A 219 20.17 -0.82 -11.43
C GLU A 219 19.50 -1.76 -12.45
N GLY A 220 18.27 -1.47 -12.84
CA GLY A 220 17.46 -2.28 -13.77
C GLY A 220 16.94 -3.61 -13.22
N GLU A 221 17.17 -3.92 -11.94
CA GLU A 221 16.65 -5.12 -11.28
C GLU A 221 15.19 -4.92 -10.87
N LEU A 222 14.36 -5.92 -11.18
CA LEU A 222 12.96 -5.97 -10.77
C LEU A 222 12.85 -6.77 -9.47
N GLY A 223 12.26 -6.17 -8.45
CA GLY A 223 12.02 -6.79 -7.15
C GLY A 223 10.61 -6.53 -6.65
N VAL A 224 10.25 -7.14 -5.53
CA VAL A 224 9.00 -6.87 -4.82
C VAL A 224 9.31 -5.98 -3.62
N PHE A 225 8.52 -4.94 -3.43
CA PHE A 225 8.62 -4.01 -2.33
C PHE A 225 7.39 -4.11 -1.44
N PHE A 226 7.59 -4.37 -0.14
CA PHE A 226 6.56 -4.43 0.87
C PHE A 226 6.48 -3.11 1.64
N ARG A 227 5.29 -2.51 1.66
CA ARG A 227 4.98 -1.30 2.42
C ARG A 227 3.49 -1.22 2.71
N ASN A 228 3.14 -0.85 3.93
CA ASN A 228 1.75 -0.63 4.39
C ASN A 228 0.83 -1.81 4.06
N ASN A 229 1.28 -3.03 4.36
CA ASN A 229 0.58 -4.28 4.05
C ASN A 229 0.29 -4.52 2.56
N HIS A 230 0.99 -3.82 1.67
CA HIS A 230 0.88 -3.95 0.22
C HIS A 230 2.21 -4.41 -0.39
N PHE A 231 2.12 -5.20 -1.47
CA PHE A 231 3.27 -5.64 -2.25
C PHE A 231 3.23 -4.99 -3.63
N SER A 232 4.28 -4.25 -3.96
CA SER A 232 4.41 -3.55 -5.23
C SER A 232 5.61 -4.08 -6.02
N THR A 233 5.50 -4.13 -7.35
CA THR A 233 6.66 -4.37 -8.21
C THR A 233 7.53 -3.12 -8.22
N MET A 234 8.81 -3.26 -7.91
CA MET A 234 9.77 -2.16 -7.83
C MET A 234 10.88 -2.35 -8.86
N ILE A 235 11.36 -1.25 -9.44
CA ILE A 235 12.56 -1.20 -10.26
C ILE A 235 13.41 0.02 -9.90
N LYS A 236 14.73 -0.11 -10.05
CA LYS A 236 15.64 1.03 -10.00
C LYS A 236 16.03 1.46 -11.41
N HIS A 237 15.87 2.73 -11.73
CA HIS A 237 16.26 3.32 -13.00
C HIS A 237 16.95 4.68 -12.80
N LYS A 238 18.14 4.85 -13.39
CA LYS A 238 19.04 6.00 -13.26
C LYS A 238 19.25 6.44 -11.80
N GLY A 239 19.41 5.47 -10.89
CA GLY A 239 19.59 5.75 -9.46
C GLY A 239 18.32 6.09 -8.69
N HIS A 240 17.15 6.14 -9.33
CA HIS A 240 15.85 6.40 -8.69
C HIS A 240 15.01 5.13 -8.60
N LEU A 241 14.21 5.01 -7.54
CA LEU A 241 13.29 3.89 -7.34
C LEU A 241 11.92 4.21 -7.91
N TYR A 242 11.28 3.21 -8.51
CA TYR A 242 9.96 3.32 -9.09
C TYR A 242 9.12 2.10 -8.72
N LEU A 243 7.84 2.31 -8.45
CA LEU A 243 6.84 1.29 -8.20
C LEU A 243 5.89 1.19 -9.39
N LEU A 244 5.52 -0.03 -9.77
CA LEU A 244 4.59 -0.24 -10.87
C LEU A 244 3.17 0.16 -10.45
N VAL A 245 2.51 0.97 -11.27
CA VAL A 245 1.12 1.37 -11.05
C VAL A 245 0.21 0.22 -11.48
N THR A 246 -0.36 -0.48 -10.51
CA THR A 246 -1.24 -1.65 -10.74
C THR A 246 -2.71 -1.35 -10.47
N ASP A 247 -3.07 -0.17 -9.94
CA ASP A 247 -4.46 0.19 -9.64
C ASP A 247 -5.32 0.27 -10.91
N GLN A 248 -6.50 -0.38 -10.87
CA GLN A 248 -7.42 -0.47 -12.00
C GLN A 248 -7.91 0.91 -12.51
N GLY A 249 -7.92 1.95 -11.67
CA GLY A 249 -8.27 3.32 -12.05
C GLY A 249 -7.36 3.87 -13.17
N PHE A 250 -6.13 3.39 -13.28
CA PHE A 250 -5.18 3.79 -14.33
C PHE A 250 -5.18 2.85 -15.54
N LEU A 251 -6.18 1.97 -15.69
CA LEU A 251 -6.24 1.00 -16.80
C LEU A 251 -6.23 1.67 -18.18
N GLN A 252 -6.89 2.83 -18.34
CA GLN A 252 -6.98 3.55 -19.62
C GLN A 252 -5.84 4.56 -19.84
N GLU A 253 -5.08 4.89 -18.79
CA GLU A 253 -4.02 5.90 -18.84
C GLU A 253 -2.72 5.29 -19.35
N GLU A 254 -2.53 5.21 -20.67
CA GLU A 254 -1.32 4.61 -21.27
C GLU A 254 -0.01 5.29 -20.83
N GLY A 255 -0.07 6.59 -20.52
CA GLY A 255 1.08 7.38 -20.08
C GLY A 255 1.50 7.14 -18.62
N VAL A 256 0.71 6.42 -17.82
CA VAL A 256 0.98 6.19 -16.39
C VAL A 256 1.32 4.71 -16.16
N VAL A 257 2.59 4.41 -15.91
CA VAL A 257 3.08 3.04 -15.72
C VAL A 257 3.87 2.89 -14.43
N TRP A 258 4.70 3.87 -14.11
CA TRP A 258 5.55 3.87 -12.93
C TRP A 258 5.17 5.04 -12.01
N GLU A 259 5.37 4.86 -10.72
CA GLU A 259 5.25 5.88 -9.69
C GLU A 259 6.61 6.02 -9.00
N SER A 260 7.12 7.23 -8.88
CA SER A 260 8.41 7.47 -8.23
C SER A 260 8.35 7.21 -6.73
N LEU A 261 9.32 6.50 -6.17
CA LEU A 261 9.50 6.32 -4.73
C LEU A 261 10.70 7.15 -4.26
N HIS A 262 10.45 8.40 -3.89
CA HIS A 262 11.50 9.33 -3.44
C HIS A 262 11.18 10.07 -2.13
N SER A 263 9.95 9.95 -1.61
CA SER A 263 9.52 10.51 -0.33
C SER A 263 8.81 9.45 0.52
N VAL A 264 8.87 9.65 1.84
CA VAL A 264 8.14 8.84 2.81
C VAL A 264 6.69 9.29 2.96
N ASP A 265 6.40 10.56 2.66
CA ASP A 265 5.11 11.22 2.91
C ASP A 265 4.05 10.94 1.84
N GLY A 266 4.42 10.25 0.76
CA GLY A 266 3.52 9.91 -0.35
C GLY A 266 3.52 10.92 -1.49
N ASP A 267 4.37 11.95 -1.43
CA ASP A 267 4.66 12.79 -2.59
C ASP A 267 5.34 11.94 -3.67
N SER A 268 4.60 11.67 -4.74
CA SER A 268 5.05 10.84 -5.86
C SER A 268 4.73 11.51 -7.19
N SER A 269 5.44 11.08 -8.22
CA SER A 269 5.21 11.50 -9.60
C SER A 269 5.02 10.28 -10.47
N PHE A 270 4.02 10.33 -11.34
CA PHE A 270 3.78 9.28 -12.32
C PHE A 270 4.72 9.44 -13.51
N CYS A 271 5.15 8.30 -14.05
CA CYS A 271 6.00 8.20 -15.22
C CYS A 271 5.48 7.18 -16.24
N ASP A 272 5.84 7.38 -17.50
CA ASP A 272 5.59 6.47 -18.61
C ASP A 272 6.54 5.26 -18.60
N THR A 273 6.46 4.40 -19.63
CA THR A 273 7.30 3.19 -19.77
C THR A 273 8.80 3.46 -19.85
N GLU A 274 9.20 4.67 -20.23
CA GLU A 274 10.60 5.10 -20.38
C GLU A 274 11.08 5.93 -19.17
N PHE A 275 10.26 6.00 -18.12
CA PHE A 275 10.50 6.77 -16.90
C PHE A 275 10.51 8.29 -17.11
N HIS A 276 9.83 8.79 -18.15
CA HIS A 276 9.56 10.21 -18.31
C HIS A 276 8.30 10.59 -17.53
N LEU A 277 8.29 11.80 -16.94
CA LEU A 277 7.17 12.29 -16.16
C LEU A 277 5.88 12.32 -17.01
N SER A 278 4.85 11.66 -16.51
CA SER A 278 3.52 11.65 -17.10
C SER A 278 2.87 13.00 -16.83
N HIS A 279 2.69 13.82 -17.86
CA HIS A 279 1.79 14.97 -17.73
C HIS A 279 0.34 14.47 -17.71
N PRO A 280 -0.50 14.97 -16.79
CA PRO A 280 -1.93 14.71 -16.89
C PRO A 280 -2.39 15.24 -18.25
N LEU A 281 -2.98 14.38 -19.07
CA LEU A 281 -3.56 14.75 -20.36
C LEU A 281 -4.74 15.70 -20.09
N GLY A 282 -4.43 16.99 -20.02
CA GLY A 282 -5.35 18.05 -19.63
C GLY A 282 -5.03 19.42 -20.23
N LYS A 283 -4.29 19.46 -21.35
CA LYS A 283 -4.21 20.50 -22.39
C LYS A 283 -3.10 20.06 -23.36
N ASP A 284 -3.21 20.42 -24.63
CA ASP A 284 -2.16 20.19 -25.65
C ASP A 284 -2.14 18.81 -26.33
N ARG A 285 -3.34 18.34 -26.71
CA ARG A 285 -3.52 17.75 -28.05
C ARG A 285 -4.38 18.67 -28.92
N ALA A 286 -3.99 19.94 -28.98
CA ALA A 286 -4.17 20.73 -30.19
C ALA A 286 -2.77 20.90 -30.77
N THR A 287 -2.57 20.43 -32.00
CA THR A 287 -1.48 20.93 -32.85
C THR A 287 -1.38 22.45 -32.67
N PRO A 288 -0.20 23.04 -32.37
CA PRO A 288 -0.07 24.49 -32.35
C PRO A 288 -0.21 24.97 -33.80
N ALA A 289 -1.45 25.28 -34.20
CA ALA A 289 -1.65 26.23 -35.28
C ALA A 289 -0.99 27.54 -34.84
N PRO A 290 -0.25 28.23 -35.73
CA PRO A 290 0.37 29.50 -35.37
C PRO A 290 -0.70 30.43 -34.78
N PRO A 291 -0.44 31.07 -33.62
CA PRO A 291 -1.42 31.95 -33.01
C PRO A 291 -1.75 33.09 -33.98
N ASP A 292 -3.04 33.25 -34.29
CA ASP A 292 -3.52 34.34 -35.13
C ASP A 292 -3.13 35.67 -34.43
N PRO A 293 -2.27 36.52 -35.05
CA PRO A 293 -1.81 37.75 -34.43
C PRO A 293 -2.97 38.66 -34.00
N ARG A 294 -4.14 38.53 -34.63
CA ARG A 294 -5.34 39.32 -34.30
C ARG A 294 -6.00 38.90 -32.99
N LEU A 295 -5.92 37.63 -32.61
CA LEU A 295 -6.46 37.15 -31.33
C LEU A 295 -5.55 37.55 -30.18
N GLN A 296 -4.22 37.47 -30.38
CA GLN A 296 -3.23 37.94 -29.41
C GLN A 296 -3.38 39.45 -29.16
N GLN A 297 -3.56 40.25 -30.23
CA GLN A 297 -3.79 41.68 -30.10
C GLN A 297 -5.08 42.00 -29.32
N ARG A 298 -6.17 41.27 -29.58
CA ARG A 298 -7.43 41.45 -28.83
C ARG A 298 -7.29 41.07 -27.34
N GLN A 299 -6.51 40.03 -27.03
CA GLN A 299 -6.23 39.67 -25.64
C GLN A 299 -5.40 40.74 -24.95
N VAL A 300 -4.36 41.26 -25.61
CA VAL A 300 -3.53 42.35 -25.08
C VAL A 300 -4.34 43.63 -24.88
N ASP A 301 -5.23 43.97 -25.82
CA ASP A 301 -6.12 45.14 -25.69
C ASP A 301 -7.12 44.97 -24.53
N GLN A 302 -7.60 43.75 -24.31
CA GLN A 302 -8.55 43.43 -23.24
C GLN A 302 -7.86 43.48 -21.86
N ASP A 303 -6.65 42.92 -21.75
CA ASP A 303 -5.84 42.97 -20.53
C ASP A 303 -5.38 44.41 -20.23
N PHE A 304 -5.03 45.19 -21.26
CA PHE A 304 -4.69 46.61 -21.12
C PHE A 304 -5.90 47.44 -20.64
N MET A 305 -7.11 47.13 -21.12
CA MET A 305 -8.33 47.80 -20.71
C MET A 305 -8.71 47.46 -19.25
N VAL A 306 -8.51 46.21 -18.81
CA VAL A 306 -8.69 45.81 -17.40
C VAL A 306 -7.66 46.48 -16.49
N ALA A 307 -6.39 46.53 -16.92
CA ALA A 307 -5.32 47.21 -16.17
C ALA A 307 -5.59 48.71 -16.02
N LEU A 308 -6.10 49.38 -17.06
CA LEU A 308 -6.46 50.80 -16.99
C LEU A 308 -7.65 51.05 -16.04
N SER A 309 -8.64 50.15 -16.02
CA SER A 309 -9.77 50.21 -15.08
C SER A 309 -9.34 50.04 -13.62
N LEU A 310 -8.39 49.14 -13.35
CA LEU A 310 -7.80 48.98 -12.01
C LEU A 310 -7.00 50.21 -11.56
N GLN A 311 -6.39 50.92 -12.52
CA GLN A 311 -5.58 52.10 -12.23
C GLN A 311 -6.42 53.39 -12.07
N GLN A 312 -7.57 53.50 -12.75
CA GLN A 312 -8.50 54.63 -12.62
C GLN A 312 -9.56 54.45 -11.52
N GLY A 313 -9.74 53.23 -11.00
CA GLY A 313 -10.66 52.92 -9.90
C GLY A 313 -10.13 53.18 -8.49
N GLN A 314 -8.97 53.82 -8.33
CA GLN A 314 -8.45 54.22 -7.02
C GLN A 314 -9.10 55.53 -6.54
N ASP A 315 -10.36 55.44 -6.12
CA ASP A 315 -10.94 56.37 -5.16
C ASP A 315 -10.67 55.79 -3.74
N PRO A 316 -9.96 56.48 -2.84
CA PRO A 316 -9.47 55.91 -1.57
C PRO A 316 -10.57 55.61 -0.53
N SER A 317 -11.85 55.74 -0.90
CA SER A 317 -13.01 55.49 -0.02
C SER A 317 -13.55 54.06 -0.07
N SER A 318 -13.18 53.23 -1.05
CA SER A 318 -13.78 51.89 -1.21
C SER A 318 -12.97 50.73 -0.59
N VAL A 319 -11.72 50.94 -0.21
CA VAL A 319 -10.86 49.87 0.39
C VAL A 319 -11.17 49.67 1.89
N LEU A 320 -11.89 50.60 2.52
CA LEU A 320 -12.32 50.49 3.92
C LEU A 320 -13.51 49.54 4.09
N SER A 321 -14.38 49.40 3.08
CA SER A 321 -15.63 48.63 3.18
C SER A 321 -15.41 47.11 3.25
N ASP A 322 -14.45 46.55 2.49
CA ASP A 322 -14.22 45.10 2.46
C ASP A 322 -13.53 44.61 3.74
N LEU A 323 -12.63 45.42 4.30
CA LEU A 323 -11.99 45.14 5.58
C LEU A 323 -13.00 45.24 6.73
N GLU A 324 -13.90 46.22 6.70
CA GLU A 324 -14.95 46.39 7.71
C GLU A 324 -15.98 45.25 7.63
N LEU A 325 -16.39 44.85 6.43
CA LEU A 325 -17.32 43.73 6.22
C LEU A 325 -16.70 42.40 6.67
N ALA A 326 -15.43 42.15 6.35
CA ALA A 326 -14.71 40.96 6.80
C ALA A 326 -14.62 40.90 8.34
N ARG A 327 -14.41 42.07 8.98
CA ARG A 327 -14.34 42.17 10.45
C ARG A 327 -15.69 41.93 11.11
N GLN A 328 -16.78 42.38 10.48
CA GLN A 328 -18.14 42.21 10.99
C GLN A 328 -18.59 40.75 10.95
N LEU A 329 -18.34 40.04 9.84
CA LEU A 329 -18.62 38.61 9.70
C LEU A 329 -17.86 37.77 10.73
N GLN A 330 -16.59 38.12 10.99
CA GLN A 330 -15.78 37.45 12.01
C GLN A 330 -16.32 37.67 13.44
N GLN A 331 -16.98 38.81 13.69
CA GLN A 331 -17.57 39.16 14.98
C GLN A 331 -18.90 38.44 15.21
N GLU A 332 -19.70 38.23 14.16
CA GLU A 332 -20.94 37.45 14.22
C GLU A 332 -20.65 35.97 14.50
N GLU A 333 -19.62 35.40 13.89
CA GLU A 333 -19.19 34.02 14.15
C GLU A 333 -18.75 33.81 15.61
N TYR A 334 -18.05 34.81 16.18
CA TYR A 334 -17.58 34.80 17.57
C TYR A 334 -18.73 34.91 18.59
N GLN A 335 -19.82 35.60 18.23
CA GLN A 335 -21.00 35.74 19.09
C GLN A 335 -21.89 34.49 19.11
N GLN A 336 -21.88 33.68 18.05
CA GLN A 336 -22.66 32.44 18.02
C GLN A 336 -22.05 31.29 18.85
N HIS A 337 -20.80 31.41 19.31
CA HIS A 337 -20.06 30.30 19.91
C HIS A 337 -19.57 30.50 21.37
N HIS A 338 -20.34 31.18 22.23
CA HIS A 338 -20.10 31.06 23.68
C HIS A 338 -21.28 30.54 24.52
N PRO A 339 -21.03 29.58 25.45
CA PRO A 339 -22.06 28.93 26.27
C PRO A 339 -22.47 29.79 27.46
N HIS A 340 -23.75 29.74 27.83
CA HIS A 340 -24.27 30.35 29.06
C HIS A 340 -23.64 29.73 30.33
N PRO A 341 -23.24 30.54 31.33
CA PRO A 341 -22.87 30.07 32.66
C PRO A 341 -24.06 30.12 33.62
N HIS A 342 -24.29 29.05 34.41
CA HIS A 342 -25.18 29.12 35.57
C HIS A 342 -24.50 28.57 36.84
N HIS A 343 -24.50 29.42 37.87
CA HIS A 343 -24.09 29.19 39.25
C HIS A 343 -25.34 28.96 40.15
N PRO A 344 -25.22 28.60 41.45
CA PRO A 344 -25.91 27.45 42.07
C PRO A 344 -27.05 27.83 43.02
N HIS A 345 -28.03 26.93 43.25
CA HIS A 345 -28.83 26.92 44.49
C HIS A 345 -29.42 25.54 44.84
N GLN A 346 -29.47 25.28 46.16
CA GLN A 346 -29.77 24.05 46.91
C GLN A 346 -31.31 23.84 47.18
N PRO A 347 -31.77 22.74 47.81
CA PRO A 347 -32.92 21.93 47.34
C PRO A 347 -34.16 21.88 48.26
N ALA A 348 -35.29 21.31 47.76
CA ALA A 348 -36.29 20.40 48.41
C ALA A 348 -37.66 20.46 47.68
N PRO A 349 -38.65 19.56 47.92
CA PRO A 349 -38.68 18.09 48.01
C PRO A 349 -39.67 17.46 46.95
N PRO A 350 -39.85 16.11 46.88
CA PRO A 350 -40.42 15.43 45.70
C PRO A 350 -41.87 14.90 45.84
N GLN A 351 -42.45 14.52 44.68
CA GLN A 351 -43.37 13.38 44.37
C GLN A 351 -44.66 13.76 43.57
N PRO A 352 -45.32 12.86 42.79
CA PRO A 352 -44.85 11.63 42.10
C PRO A 352 -45.47 11.30 40.69
N LEU A 353 -44.87 10.29 40.01
CA LEU A 353 -45.39 9.31 39.01
C LEU A 353 -45.67 9.74 37.52
N PRO A 354 -45.72 8.79 36.53
CA PRO A 354 -44.87 7.61 36.28
C PRO A 354 -44.55 7.31 34.78
N ALA A 355 -43.68 6.29 34.59
CA ALA A 355 -43.58 5.31 33.47
C ALA A 355 -42.97 5.77 32.11
N GLN A 356 -41.71 5.38 31.84
CA GLN A 356 -41.29 4.24 30.96
C GLN A 356 -41.41 4.57 29.45
N VAL A 357 -40.45 4.40 28.54
CA VAL A 357 -39.23 3.58 28.38
C VAL A 357 -38.33 4.33 27.39
N THR A 358 -37.03 4.48 27.66
CA THR A 358 -36.07 4.99 26.66
C THR A 358 -35.00 3.95 26.33
N ARG A 359 -34.86 3.71 25.03
CA ARG A 359 -33.64 3.19 24.39
C ARG A 359 -32.51 4.20 24.62
N GLY A 360 -31.37 3.73 25.09
CA GLY A 360 -30.13 4.50 25.16
C GLY A 360 -28.99 3.67 24.57
N CYS A 361 -28.47 4.11 23.44
CA CYS A 361 -27.14 3.74 22.95
C CYS A 361 -26.11 4.55 23.75
N CYS A 362 -25.14 3.87 24.35
CA CYS A 362 -23.91 4.45 24.88
C CYS A 362 -22.72 3.58 24.43
N TRP A 363 -21.72 4.23 23.82
CA TRP A 363 -20.30 3.87 23.97
C TRP A 363 -19.87 4.14 25.45
N PRO A 364 -18.65 3.83 25.99
CA PRO A 364 -17.40 3.30 25.39
C PRO A 364 -16.64 2.23 26.26
N TRP A 365 -15.54 1.69 25.70
CA TRP A 365 -14.26 1.23 26.33
C TRP A 365 -14.22 0.25 27.54
N GLY A 366 -13.38 -0.79 27.39
CA GLY A 366 -12.46 -1.27 28.44
C GLY A 366 -12.80 -2.53 29.25
N GLY A 367 -11.95 -3.57 29.11
CA GLY A 367 -11.46 -4.33 30.27
C GLY A 367 -11.90 -5.80 30.49
N LEU A 368 -10.88 -6.66 30.45
CA LEU A 368 -10.58 -7.79 31.36
C LEU A 368 -11.32 -9.15 31.27
N CYS A 369 -10.49 -10.16 31.00
CA CYS A 369 -10.21 -11.35 31.84
C CYS A 369 -11.35 -11.96 32.67
N ARG A 370 -11.65 -13.24 32.39
CA ARG A 370 -12.11 -14.20 33.39
C ARG A 370 -11.52 -15.59 33.18
N SER A 371 -10.91 -16.09 34.24
CA SER A 371 -10.74 -17.49 34.64
C SER A 371 -10.99 -17.54 36.16
N PRO A 372 -11.10 -18.70 36.86
CA PRO A 372 -11.15 -20.11 36.43
C PRO A 372 -12.30 -20.91 37.11
N GLN A 373 -12.47 -22.19 36.76
CA GLN A 373 -12.82 -23.25 37.74
C GLN A 373 -12.55 -24.67 37.20
N SER A 374 -12.12 -25.52 38.14
CA SER A 374 -11.40 -26.78 38.04
C SER A 374 -12.29 -28.01 38.30
N SER A 375 -11.93 -29.18 37.77
CA SER A 375 -12.24 -30.51 38.36
C SER A 375 -11.29 -31.62 37.83
N ALA A 376 -10.58 -32.22 38.79
CA ALA A 376 -9.85 -33.51 38.87
C ALA A 376 -10.51 -34.74 38.17
N LEU A 377 -9.94 -35.93 37.92
CA LEU A 377 -8.67 -36.68 38.16
C LEU A 377 -8.80 -38.02 37.35
N SER A 378 -7.71 -38.59 36.79
CA SER A 378 -7.44 -40.06 36.83
C SER A 378 -6.08 -40.47 36.20
N LEU A 379 -5.18 -40.89 37.09
CA LEU A 379 -4.20 -42.00 37.09
C LEU A 379 -3.70 -42.63 35.75
N SER A 380 -2.40 -42.38 35.44
CA SER A 380 -1.24 -43.27 35.15
C SER A 380 -1.43 -44.78 34.83
N PRO A 381 -0.55 -45.46 34.02
CA PRO A 381 0.91 -45.43 34.21
C PRO A 381 1.88 -45.48 33.00
N GLN A 382 3.08 -45.00 33.34
CA GLN A 382 4.45 -45.06 32.79
C GLN A 382 4.81 -46.06 31.68
N VAL A 383 5.57 -45.55 30.69
CA VAL A 383 6.72 -46.25 30.09
C VAL A 383 7.91 -45.28 30.03
N GLU A 384 9.00 -45.71 30.65
CA GLU A 384 10.26 -45.01 30.87
C GLU A 384 11.27 -45.38 29.75
N ARG A 385 11.85 -44.40 29.03
CA ARG A 385 13.10 -44.58 28.26
C ARG A 385 13.97 -43.32 28.29
N ARG A 386 15.24 -43.55 28.64
CA ARG A 386 16.34 -42.63 28.96
C ARG A 386 16.80 -41.70 27.83
N PRO A 387 17.46 -40.56 28.14
CA PRO A 387 18.11 -39.68 27.17
C PRO A 387 19.51 -40.19 26.75
N ARG A 388 19.85 -40.06 25.46
CA ARG A 388 21.20 -40.28 24.94
C ARG A 388 22.01 -38.98 24.98
N GLN A 389 23.16 -39.06 25.64
CA GLN A 389 24.19 -38.01 25.71
C GLN A 389 24.92 -37.85 24.37
N ARG A 390 25.32 -36.61 24.07
CA ARG A 390 26.28 -36.23 23.02
C ARG A 390 27.71 -36.55 23.49
N PRO A 391 28.63 -36.92 22.60
CA PRO A 391 30.05 -36.85 22.87
C PRO A 391 30.67 -35.55 22.34
N ASP A 392 31.43 -34.90 23.21
CA ASP A 392 32.44 -33.88 22.90
C ASP A 392 33.59 -34.47 22.09
N LEU A 393 34.13 -33.70 21.14
CA LEU A 393 35.44 -33.94 20.54
C LEU A 393 36.18 -32.60 20.45
N ASP A 394 37.12 -32.44 21.38
CA ASP A 394 38.26 -31.55 21.30
C ASP A 394 39.06 -31.77 20.01
N CYS A 395 39.49 -30.69 19.37
CA CYS A 395 40.69 -30.72 18.53
C CYS A 395 41.53 -29.46 18.77
N THR A 396 42.71 -29.73 19.27
CA THR A 396 43.79 -28.82 19.65
C THR A 396 44.62 -28.42 18.43
N LEU A 397 45.13 -27.19 18.47
CA LEU A 397 46.28 -26.59 17.78
C LEU A 397 47.15 -27.51 16.88
N LEU A 398 47.37 -27.04 15.65
CA LEU A 398 48.69 -26.78 15.07
C LEU A 398 48.58 -25.69 14.00
#